data_AF-A0A6B3CA56-F1
#
_entry.id   AF-A0A6B3CA56-F1
#
_cell.length_a   1.000
_cell.length_b   1.000
_cell.length_c   1.000
_cell.angle_alpha   90.00
_cell.angle_beta   90.00
_cell.angle_gamma   90.00
#
_symmetry.space_group_name_H-M   'P 1'
#
loop_
_entity.id
_entity.type
_entity.pdbx_description
1 polymer ?
#
loop_
_entity_poly.entity_id
_entity_poly.type
_entity_poly.pdbx_seq_one_letter_code
_entity_poly.pdbx_strand_id
1 'polypeptide(L)' 'MAEISRLPGPVMDLWEWQFEGASRDADQDLFSHPEGERGSARRRRAEAAKAICATCPVLNECREQSLAVREPYGV' A
#
# COMPACT_ATOMS: atom_id res chain seq x y z
N MET A 1 2.78 -29.12 29.09
CA MET A 1 2.94 -27.68 28.76
C MET A 1 3.21 -27.59 27.28
N ALA A 2 2.37 -26.89 26.52
CA ALA A 2 2.61 -26.70 25.09
C ALA A 2 3.82 -25.78 24.91
N GLU A 3 4.80 -26.20 24.12
CA GLU A 3 5.98 -25.41 23.73
C GLU A 3 5.54 -24.26 22.81
N ILE A 4 5.12 -23.15 23.42
CA ILE A 4 4.70 -21.90 22.75
C ILE A 4 5.86 -21.26 21.97
N SER A 5 7.11 -21.64 22.26
CA SER A 5 8.35 -21.18 21.62
C SER A 5 8.43 -21.40 20.11
N ARG A 6 7.66 -22.36 19.58
CA ARG A 6 7.63 -22.72 18.14
C ARG A 6 6.45 -22.12 17.39
N LEU A 7 5.53 -21.45 18.09
CA LEU A 7 4.44 -20.77 17.42
C LEU A 7 5.03 -19.57 16.66
N PRO A 8 4.64 -19.36 15.39
CA PRO A 8 5.02 -18.14 14.68
C PRO A 8 4.62 -16.94 15.55
N GLY A 9 5.52 -15.97 15.68
CA GLY A 9 5.24 -14.73 16.38
C GLY A 9 3.96 -14.08 15.85
N PRO A 10 3.33 -13.18 16.62
CA PRO A 10 2.10 -12.53 16.21
C PRO A 10 2.25 -11.91 14.82
N VAL A 11 1.59 -12.54 13.84
CA VAL A 11 1.68 -12.14 12.43
C VAL A 11 0.89 -10.85 12.20
N MET A 12 -0.07 -10.52 13.08
CA MET A 12 -0.92 -9.33 12.94
C MET A 12 -0.12 -8.04 12.99
N ASP A 13 0.86 -7.91 13.89
CA ASP A 13 1.73 -6.74 14.03
C ASP A 13 2.47 -6.40 12.71
N LEU A 14 2.73 -7.39 11.85
CA LEU A 14 3.35 -7.21 10.53
C LEU A 14 2.42 -6.53 9.51
N TRP A 15 1.11 -6.56 9.74
CA TRP A 15 0.08 -6.05 8.83
C TRP A 15 -0.72 -4.88 9.42
N GLU A 16 -0.56 -4.58 10.71
CA GLU A 16 -1.29 -3.51 11.41
C GLU A 16 -1.15 -2.14 10.73
N TRP A 17 0.06 -1.82 10.27
CA TRP A 17 0.33 -0.56 9.55
C TRP A 17 -0.54 -0.39 8.30
N GLN A 18 -0.99 -1.48 7.65
CA GLN A 18 -1.85 -1.36 6.47
C GLN A 18 -3.21 -0.76 6.80
N PHE A 19 -3.71 -0.93 8.04
CA PHE A 19 -4.98 -0.36 8.47
C PHE A 19 -4.93 1.16 8.62
N GLU A 20 -3.74 1.72 8.85
CA GLU A 20 -3.50 3.16 8.91
C GLU A 20 -3.23 3.80 7.54
N GLY A 21 -3.27 2.99 6.48
CA GLY A 21 -3.08 3.46 5.12
C GLY A 21 -4.20 4.39 4.66
N ALA A 22 -3.87 5.66 4.38
CA ALA A 22 -4.81 6.65 3.83
C ALA A 22 -5.42 6.25 2.47
N SER A 23 -4.79 5.30 1.76
CA SER A 23 -5.33 4.72 0.52
C SER A 23 -6.64 3.97 0.73
N ARG A 24 -6.96 3.54 1.96
CA ARG A 24 -8.19 2.80 2.28
C ARG A 24 -9.44 3.68 2.28
N ASP A 25 -9.28 4.96 2.62
CA ASP A 25 -10.37 5.94 2.65
C ASP A 25 -10.52 6.69 1.31
N ALA A 26 -9.61 6.43 0.38
CA ALA A 26 -9.60 7.02 -0.94
C ALA A 26 -10.19 6.08 -2.00
N ASP A 27 -10.49 6.64 -3.17
CA ASP A 27 -10.95 5.86 -4.31
C ASP A 27 -9.86 4.89 -4.78
N GLN A 28 -10.18 3.59 -4.78
CA GLN A 28 -9.26 2.52 -5.17
C GLN A 28 -8.82 2.65 -6.63
N ASP A 29 -9.64 3.25 -7.49
CA ASP A 29 -9.32 3.50 -8.90
C ASP A 29 -8.24 4.57 -9.07
N LEU A 30 -7.87 5.31 -8.01
CA LEU A 30 -6.71 6.20 -8.05
C LEU A 30 -5.39 5.43 -7.95
N PHE A 31 -5.38 4.33 -7.20
CA PHE A 31 -4.19 3.52 -6.95
C PHE A 31 -4.07 2.36 -7.95
N SER A 32 -5.20 1.86 -8.46
CA SER A 32 -5.26 0.90 -9.56
C SER A 32 -5.27 1.62 -10.92
N HIS A 33 -4.66 1.01 -11.93
CA HIS A 33 -4.71 1.55 -13.29
C HIS A 33 -5.88 0.90 -14.05
N PRO A 34 -6.88 1.66 -14.53
CA PRO A 34 -7.91 1.10 -15.39
C PRO A 34 -7.31 0.68 -16.74
N GLU A 35 -7.82 -0.42 -17.30
CA GLU A 35 -7.29 -1.00 -18.54
C GLU A 35 -7.36 0.01 -19.69
N GLY A 36 -6.22 0.28 -20.34
CA GLY A 36 -6.16 1.17 -21.50
C GLY A 36 -5.95 2.66 -21.20
N GLU A 37 -5.76 3.07 -19.94
CA GLU A 37 -5.43 4.47 -19.62
C GLU A 37 -4.02 4.84 -20.14
N ARG A 38 -3.89 6.00 -20.79
CA ARG A 38 -2.63 6.44 -21.43
C ARG A 38 -2.37 7.93 -21.26
N GLY A 39 -1.12 8.32 -21.45
CA GLY A 39 -0.72 9.72 -21.58
C GLY A 39 -1.05 10.58 -20.36
N SER A 40 -1.76 11.68 -20.58
CA SER A 40 -2.06 12.68 -19.54
C SER A 40 -3.01 12.19 -18.46
N ALA A 41 -3.92 11.27 -18.79
CA ALA A 41 -4.85 10.68 -17.81
C ALA A 41 -4.09 9.91 -16.72
N ARG A 42 -3.19 9.00 -17.14
CA ARG A 42 -2.30 8.26 -16.23
C ARG A 42 -1.48 9.18 -15.32
N ARG A 43 -0.91 10.25 -15.87
CA ARG A 43 -0.14 11.21 -15.07
C ARG A 43 -1.01 11.91 -14.04
N ARG A 44 -2.20 12.39 -14.42
CA ARG A 44 -3.11 13.07 -13.49
C ARG A 44 -3.56 12.15 -12.36
N ARG A 45 -3.91 10.90 -12.68
CA ARG A 45 -4.28 9.90 -11.67
C ARG A 45 -3.11 9.62 -10.72
N ALA A 46 -1.91 9.37 -11.25
CA ALA A 46 -0.74 9.12 -10.42
C ALA A 46 -0.39 10.30 -9.52
N GLU A 47 -0.49 11.54 -10.00
CA GLU A 47 -0.27 12.73 -9.16
C GLU A 47 -1.34 12.89 -8.08
N ALA A 48 -2.61 12.57 -8.38
CA ALA A 48 -3.68 12.59 -7.38
C ALA A 48 -3.46 11.53 -6.29
N ALA A 49 -3.09 10.30 -6.67
CA ALA A 49 -2.77 9.24 -5.73
C ALA A 49 -1.53 9.57 -4.87
N LYS A 50 -0.48 10.15 -5.47
CA LYS A 50 0.69 10.64 -4.72
C LYS A 50 0.36 11.74 -3.71
N ALA A 51 -0.60 12.62 -4.02
CA ALA A 51 -1.03 13.64 -3.07
C ALA A 51 -1.63 13.03 -1.79
N ILE A 52 -2.36 11.91 -1.93
CA ILE A 52 -2.88 11.15 -0.78
C ILE A 52 -1.75 10.42 -0.05
N CYS A 53 -0.82 9.80 -0.80
CA CYS A 53 0.36 9.18 -0.22
C CYS A 53 1.18 10.16 0.63
N ALA A 54 1.28 11.42 0.21
CA ALA A 54 2.03 12.46 0.94
C ALA A 54 1.43 12.80 2.32
N THR A 55 0.16 12.50 2.55
CA THR A 55 -0.50 12.68 3.86
C THR A 55 -0.63 11.38 4.65
N CYS A 56 -0.14 10.26 4.11
CA CYS A 56 -0.27 8.94 4.72
C CYS A 56 0.77 8.74 5.84
N PRO A 57 0.37 8.35 7.06
CA PRO A 57 1.32 8.13 8.16
C PRO A 57 2.26 6.95 7.90
N VAL A 58 1.81 5.95 7.14
CA VAL A 58 2.54 4.70 6.86
C VAL A 58 3.19 4.67 5.47
N LEU A 59 3.50 5.84 4.90
CA LEU A 59 4.08 5.95 3.55
C LEU A 59 5.40 5.18 3.42
N ASN A 60 6.25 5.25 4.44
CA ASN A 60 7.58 4.63 4.40
C ASN A 60 7.46 3.11 4.47
N GLU A 61 6.67 2.58 5.41
CA GLU A 61 6.40 1.16 5.57
C GLU A 61 5.74 0.58 4.29
N CYS A 62 4.77 1.30 3.72
CA CYS A 62 4.13 0.93 2.46
C CYS A 62 5.15 0.82 1.33
N ARG A 63 6.02 1.83 1.17
CA ARG A 63 7.05 1.85 0.13
C ARG A 63 8.05 0.72 0.30
N GLU A 64 8.53 0.49 1.52
CA GLU A 64 9.49 -0.57 1.82
C GLU A 64 8.91 -1.95 1.52
N GLN A 65 7.67 -2.19 1.94
CA GLN A 65 6.96 -3.43 1.66
C GLN A 65 6.79 -3.65 0.15
N SER A 66 6.30 -2.64 -0.59
CA SER A 66 6.11 -2.72 -2.04
C SER A 66 7.43 -3.01 -2.78
N LEU A 67 8.53 -2.42 -2.34
CA LEU A 67 9.86 -2.69 -2.90
C LEU A 67 10.36 -4.10 -2.55
N ALA A 68 10.13 -4.56 -1.32
CA ALA A 68 10.52 -5.88 -0.87
C ALA A 68 9.82 -7.00 -1.65
N VAL A 69 8.51 -6.86 -1.89
CA VAL A 69 7.73 -7.85 -2.66
C VAL A 69 7.78 -7.61 -4.18
N ARG A 70 8.39 -6.50 -4.61
CA ARG A 70 8.47 -6.07 -6.02
C ARG A 70 7.09 -5.94 -6.65
N GLU A 71 6.19 -5.26 -5.95
CA GLU A 71 4.81 -5.08 -6.40
C GLU A 71 4.79 -4.41 -7.79
N PRO A 72 4.26 -5.09 -8.83
CA PRO A 72 4.31 -4.59 -10.21
C PRO A 72 3.29 -3.49 -10.51
N TYR A 73 2.26 -3.32 -9.67
CA TYR A 73 1.15 -2.41 -9.88
C TYR A 73 0.98 -1.45 -8.69
N GLY A 74 0.36 -0.30 -8.92
CA GLY A 74 0.18 0.73 -7.89
C GLY A 74 0.72 2.09 -8.30
N VAL A 75 0.83 3.00 -7.33
CA VAL A 75 1.39 4.36 -7.49
C VAL A 75 2.75 4.50 -6.82
#